data_AF-A0A1M6CHA5-F1
#
_entry.id   AF-A0A1M6CHA5-F1
#
_cell.length_a   1.000
_cell.length_b   1.000
_cell.length_c   1.000
_cell.angle_alpha   90.00
_cell.angle_beta   90.00
_cell.angle_gamma   90.00
#
_symmetry.space_group_name_H-M   'P 1'
#
loop_
_entity.id
_entity.type
_entity.pdbx_description
1 polymer ?
#
loop_
_entity_poly.entity_id
_entity_poly.type
_entity_poly.pdbx_seq_one_letter_code
_entity_poly.pdbx_strand_id
1 'polypeptide(L)'
;MKNSEKQNKSNNKDAMQFELISARIQELTKNLALGVQGIINAETKKIKIKTGTKVVGQFTAEIQEIQNTFKSYLNNTSSDLETYLSSLNKRAQDVNEMLFKIKTYPIKSITNQLKIEAEEQGIENTKIKTFIKEITNSVVNLVAEYTIDFEEFIIDQFYEREIVRMRTDLLLDNHPLRLINQHKYEGYLMLLYKGIKAFFQDFKLFINTDSPYFQLIETFFKKLILKIEKLVCESSSKTNSVENQHLKKDKANFPTHIFKDYDAYELFQKLASKATNQDEIGFYFRQMSEKETPKLILAKETAFRTWFNEESGNKIELKNPIKTWDRIKGQPQKYLFYDLIKEKNSVKTTMV
;
A
#
# COMPACT_ATOMS: atom_id res chain seq x y z
N MET A 1 10.84 33.61 -2.33
CA MET A 1 10.55 32.93 -1.05
C MET A 1 9.18 32.25 -1.12
N LYS A 2 9.11 30.96 -1.47
CA LYS A 2 7.91 30.12 -1.29
C LYS A 2 8.35 28.65 -1.18
N ASN A 3 8.77 28.23 0.01
CA ASN A 3 9.09 26.83 0.33
C ASN A 3 8.39 26.31 1.61
N SER A 4 7.48 27.08 2.21
CA SER A 4 6.96 26.79 3.56
C SER A 4 5.70 25.89 3.62
N GLU A 5 4.95 25.71 2.54
CA GLU A 5 3.67 24.98 2.61
C GLU A 5 3.78 23.46 2.42
N LYS A 6 4.84 22.96 1.77
CA LYS A 6 5.06 21.50 1.61
C LYS A 6 5.64 20.82 2.86
N GLN A 7 6.41 21.54 3.69
CA GLN A 7 6.98 20.97 4.93
C GLN A 7 5.94 20.80 6.05
N ASN A 8 4.94 21.69 6.15
CA ASN A 8 3.95 21.64 7.25
C ASN A 8 2.95 20.46 7.17
N LYS A 9 2.67 19.91 5.99
CA LYS A 9 1.77 18.74 5.86
C LYS A 9 2.46 17.40 6.14
N SER A 10 3.78 17.32 5.96
CA SER A 10 4.58 16.14 6.30
C SER A 10 4.64 15.93 7.81
N ASN A 11 4.94 17.01 8.55
CA ASN A 11 5.08 16.96 10.02
C ASN A 11 3.82 16.50 10.75
N ASN A 12 2.63 16.78 10.21
CA ASN A 12 1.37 16.45 10.88
C ASN A 12 1.00 14.95 10.78
N LYS A 13 1.42 14.25 9.72
CA LYS A 13 1.21 12.80 9.58
C LYS A 13 2.20 11.99 10.40
N ASP A 14 3.44 12.45 10.46
CA ASP A 14 4.47 11.84 11.30
C ASP A 14 4.07 11.93 12.78
N ALA A 15 3.59 13.10 13.24
CA ALA A 15 3.05 13.28 14.59
C ALA A 15 1.90 12.30 14.91
N MET A 16 0.95 12.11 14.00
CA MET A 16 -0.18 11.18 14.17
C MET A 16 0.27 9.71 14.28
N GLN A 17 1.32 9.31 13.55
CA GLN A 17 1.89 7.95 13.67
C GLN A 17 2.61 7.75 15.01
N PHE A 18 3.34 8.75 15.48
CA PHE A 18 3.96 8.69 16.81
C PHE A 18 2.93 8.60 17.94
N GLU A 19 1.81 9.32 17.83
CA GLU A 19 0.70 9.21 18.79
C GLU A 19 0.10 7.80 18.81
N LEU A 20 -0.09 7.18 17.63
CA LEU A 20 -0.56 5.80 17.51
C LEU A 20 0.42 4.79 18.11
N ILE A 21 1.72 4.95 17.84
CA ILE A 21 2.78 4.11 18.42
C ILE A 21 2.79 4.26 19.94
N SER A 22 2.77 5.48 20.45
CA SER A 22 2.74 5.76 21.89
C SER A 22 1.51 5.16 22.57
N ALA A 23 0.34 5.29 21.96
CA ALA A 23 -0.90 4.68 22.46
C ALA A 23 -0.80 3.15 22.50
N ARG A 24 -0.23 2.52 21.46
CA ARG A 24 -0.03 1.06 21.42
C ARG A 24 0.95 0.57 22.49
N ILE A 25 2.02 1.33 22.75
CA ILE A 25 2.96 1.03 23.84
C ILE A 25 2.24 1.04 25.19
N GLN A 26 1.41 2.06 25.45
CA GLN A 26 0.64 2.15 26.69
C GLN A 26 -0.34 0.99 26.85
N GLU A 27 -1.06 0.64 25.79
CA GLU A 27 -2.01 -0.47 25.76
C GLU A 27 -1.32 -1.80 26.07
N LEU A 28 -0.25 -2.15 25.34
CA LEU A 28 0.46 -3.41 25.52
C LEU A 28 1.12 -3.50 26.89
N THR A 29 1.71 -2.40 27.39
CA THR A 29 2.30 -2.36 28.74
C THR A 29 1.26 -2.61 29.84
N LYS A 30 0.04 -2.09 29.67
CA LYS A 30 -1.08 -2.32 30.59
C LYS A 30 -1.57 -3.77 30.51
N ASN A 31 -1.76 -4.30 29.30
CA ASN A 31 -2.25 -5.66 29.09
C ASN A 31 -1.23 -6.70 29.59
N LEU A 32 0.07 -6.44 29.44
CA LEU A 32 1.13 -7.28 30.00
C LEU A 32 1.02 -7.40 31.53
N ALA A 33 0.84 -6.28 32.24
CA ALA A 33 0.65 -6.28 33.69
C ALA A 33 -0.50 -7.21 34.11
N LEU A 34 -1.65 -7.04 33.46
CA LEU A 34 -2.87 -7.78 33.77
C LEU A 34 -2.70 -9.27 33.45
N GLY A 35 -2.05 -9.59 32.34
CA GLY A 35 -1.74 -10.97 31.95
C GLY A 35 -0.80 -11.67 32.93
N VAL A 36 0.31 -11.02 33.30
CA VAL A 36 1.27 -11.58 34.28
C VAL A 36 0.60 -11.80 35.64
N GLN A 37 -0.19 -10.83 36.12
CA GLN A 37 -0.97 -10.98 37.35
C GLN A 37 -1.97 -12.14 37.26
N GLY A 38 -2.65 -12.29 36.12
CA GLY A 38 -3.56 -13.39 35.85
C GLY A 38 -2.89 -14.77 35.94
N ILE A 39 -1.72 -14.91 35.32
CA ILE A 39 -0.90 -16.13 35.38
C ILE A 39 -0.52 -16.45 36.82
N ILE A 40 0.01 -15.47 37.57
CA ILE A 40 0.40 -15.66 38.97
C ILE A 40 -0.80 -16.13 39.80
N ASN A 41 -1.96 -15.49 39.65
CA ASN A 41 -3.17 -15.85 40.39
C ASN A 41 -3.67 -17.25 40.04
N ALA A 42 -3.63 -17.63 38.76
CA ALA A 42 -4.08 -18.94 38.29
C ALA A 42 -3.17 -20.06 38.83
N GLU A 43 -1.86 -19.87 38.74
CA GLU A 43 -0.89 -20.86 39.17
C GLU A 43 -0.85 -20.98 40.71
N THR A 44 -0.99 -19.87 41.45
CA THR A 44 -0.98 -19.88 42.93
C THR A 44 -2.15 -20.69 43.49
N LYS A 45 -3.32 -20.65 42.83
CA LYS A 45 -4.48 -21.48 43.19
C LYS A 45 -4.18 -22.98 43.13
N LYS A 46 -3.30 -23.42 42.22
CA LYS A 46 -2.96 -24.85 42.07
C LYS A 46 -2.19 -25.40 43.27
N ILE A 47 -1.37 -24.57 43.91
CA ILE A 47 -0.49 -25.02 45.01
C ILE A 47 -1.09 -24.82 46.41
N LYS A 48 -2.30 -24.25 46.52
CA LYS A 48 -3.00 -23.98 47.80
C LYS A 48 -2.17 -23.20 48.84
N ILE A 49 -1.22 -22.37 48.41
CA ILE A 49 -0.43 -21.53 49.32
C ILE A 49 -1.33 -20.39 49.83
N LYS A 50 -1.43 -20.23 51.15
CA LYS A 50 -2.00 -19.01 51.75
C LYS A 50 -0.99 -17.86 51.56
N THR A 51 -1.07 -17.16 50.43
CA THR A 51 -0.18 -16.04 50.14
C THR A 51 -0.36 -14.92 51.17
N GLY A 52 0.70 -14.60 51.91
CA GLY A 52 0.76 -13.46 52.82
C GLY A 52 1.07 -12.14 52.11
N THR A 53 0.94 -11.02 52.82
CA THR A 53 1.17 -9.64 52.29
C THR A 53 2.57 -9.44 51.71
N LYS A 54 3.59 -10.10 52.28
CA LYS A 54 5.00 -9.98 51.86
C LYS A 54 5.23 -10.55 50.44
N VAL A 55 4.63 -11.69 50.13
CA VAL A 55 4.72 -12.32 48.80
C VAL A 55 3.93 -11.55 47.75
N VAL A 56 2.74 -11.05 48.11
CA VAL A 56 1.94 -10.18 47.22
C VAL A 56 2.69 -8.90 46.86
N GLY A 57 3.37 -8.26 47.82
CA GLY A 57 4.19 -7.07 47.57
C GLY A 57 5.37 -7.35 46.64
N GLN A 58 5.98 -8.54 46.71
CA GLN A 58 7.07 -8.95 45.82
C GLN A 58 6.58 -9.26 44.42
N PHE A 59 5.48 -10.00 44.26
CA PHE A 59 4.85 -10.19 42.95
C PHE A 59 4.55 -8.86 42.26
N THR A 60 4.07 -7.87 43.04
CA THR A 60 3.79 -6.53 42.53
C THR A 60 5.06 -5.83 42.02
N ALA A 61 6.16 -5.89 42.80
CA ALA A 61 7.45 -5.32 42.39
C ALA A 61 8.01 -6.00 41.13
N GLU A 62 7.92 -7.32 41.03
CA GLU A 62 8.40 -8.07 39.86
C GLU A 62 7.56 -7.82 38.60
N ILE A 63 6.23 -7.71 38.75
CA ILE A 63 5.35 -7.29 37.64
C ILE A 63 5.78 -5.91 37.15
N GLN A 64 6.04 -4.97 38.06
CA GLN A 64 6.47 -3.62 37.69
C GLN A 64 7.81 -3.62 36.95
N GLU A 65 8.76 -4.46 37.35
CA GLU A 65 10.07 -4.57 36.69
C GLU A 65 9.95 -5.19 35.28
N ILE A 66 9.11 -6.22 35.12
CA ILE A 66 8.77 -6.79 33.80
C ILE A 66 8.17 -5.71 32.90
N GLN A 67 7.21 -4.93 33.42
CA GLN A 67 6.59 -3.84 32.67
C GLN A 67 7.59 -2.76 32.27
N ASN A 68 8.47 -2.35 33.19
CA ASN A 68 9.48 -1.33 32.92
C ASN A 68 10.48 -1.80 31.86
N THR A 69 10.94 -3.04 31.96
CA THR A 69 11.86 -3.64 30.99
C THR A 69 11.22 -3.71 29.61
N PHE A 70 9.97 -4.19 29.53
CA PHE A 70 9.22 -4.26 28.28
C PHE A 70 8.98 -2.87 27.69
N LYS A 71 8.49 -1.92 28.48
CA LYS A 71 8.27 -0.53 28.04
C LYS A 71 9.55 0.13 27.53
N SER A 72 10.69 -0.12 28.19
CA SER A 72 11.99 0.39 27.76
C SER A 72 12.38 -0.14 26.36
N TYR A 73 12.21 -1.45 26.13
CA TYR A 73 12.42 -2.05 24.82
C TYR A 73 11.55 -1.38 23.74
N LEU A 74 10.25 -1.23 24.02
CA LEU A 74 9.31 -0.62 23.07
C LEU A 74 9.64 0.85 22.77
N ASN A 75 10.08 1.60 23.77
CA ASN A 75 10.45 3.02 23.60
C ASN A 75 11.71 3.22 22.75
N ASN A 76 12.58 2.21 22.63
CA ASN A 76 13.77 2.27 21.78
C ASN A 76 13.46 2.06 20.28
N THR A 77 12.18 2.07 19.90
CA THR A 77 11.77 1.94 18.51
C THR A 77 12.11 3.19 17.73
N SER A 78 12.79 3.01 16.59
CA SER A 78 13.17 4.11 15.70
C SER A 78 11.94 4.82 15.14
N SER A 79 12.14 6.08 14.76
CA SER A 79 11.11 6.99 14.22
C SER A 79 10.83 6.85 12.73
N ASP A 80 11.71 6.17 12.00
CA ASP A 80 11.66 6.05 10.55
C ASP A 80 12.03 4.64 10.11
N LEU A 81 11.55 4.27 8.93
CA LEU A 81 11.66 2.91 8.41
C LEU A 81 13.11 2.50 8.16
N GLU A 82 13.94 3.39 7.64
CA GLU A 82 15.32 3.06 7.27
C GLU A 82 16.15 2.72 8.51
N THR A 83 16.05 3.55 9.55
CA THR A 83 16.68 3.29 10.84
C THR A 83 16.09 2.03 11.50
N TYR A 84 14.76 1.86 11.44
CA TYR A 84 14.09 0.68 11.98
C TYR A 84 14.58 -0.62 11.33
N LEU A 85 14.59 -0.69 10.00
CA LEU A 85 15.07 -1.86 9.23
C LEU A 85 16.55 -2.14 9.52
N SER A 86 17.39 -1.10 9.58
CA SER A 86 18.81 -1.22 9.89
C SER A 86 19.06 -1.71 11.33
N SER A 87 18.11 -1.46 12.24
CA SER A 87 18.19 -1.87 13.64
C SER A 87 17.68 -3.29 13.92
N LEU A 88 17.04 -3.98 12.96
CA LEU A 88 16.33 -5.24 13.24
C LEU A 88 17.20 -6.31 13.90
N ASN A 89 18.46 -6.45 13.46
CA ASN A 89 19.39 -7.39 14.10
C ASN A 89 19.71 -7.01 15.55
N LYS A 90 19.85 -5.71 15.84
CA LYS A 90 20.08 -5.23 17.21
C LYS A 90 18.81 -5.40 18.06
N ARG A 91 17.64 -5.08 17.51
CA ARG A 91 16.35 -5.33 18.17
C ARG A 91 16.17 -6.81 18.50
N ALA A 92 16.56 -7.72 17.61
CA ALA A 92 16.55 -9.15 17.87
C ALA A 92 17.41 -9.56 19.06
N GLN A 93 18.59 -8.96 19.17
CA GLN A 93 19.47 -9.15 20.31
C GLN A 93 18.84 -8.57 21.58
N ASP A 94 18.26 -7.38 21.51
CA ASP A 94 17.62 -6.70 22.64
C ASP A 94 16.40 -7.47 23.15
N VAL A 95 15.61 -8.12 22.28
CA VAL A 95 14.54 -9.05 22.69
C VAL A 95 15.12 -10.23 23.45
N ASN A 96 16.18 -10.86 22.94
CA ASN A 96 16.83 -11.97 23.64
C ASN A 96 17.37 -11.54 25.01
N GLU A 97 17.98 -10.36 25.11
CA GLU A 97 18.45 -9.79 26.38
C GLU A 97 17.29 -9.49 27.34
N MET A 98 16.19 -8.92 26.84
CA MET A 98 14.98 -8.65 27.61
C MET A 98 14.36 -9.95 28.14
N LEU A 99 14.14 -10.94 27.28
CA LEU A 99 13.60 -12.24 27.69
C LEU A 99 14.53 -12.95 28.68
N PHE A 100 15.85 -12.83 28.51
CA PHE A 100 16.82 -13.34 29.46
C PHE A 100 16.71 -12.63 30.82
N LYS A 101 16.60 -11.30 30.84
CA LYS A 101 16.37 -10.53 32.08
C LYS A 101 15.08 -10.94 32.77
N ILE A 102 13.98 -11.08 32.02
CA ILE A 102 12.67 -11.51 32.54
C ILE A 102 12.70 -12.97 33.02
N LYS A 103 13.57 -13.81 32.46
CA LYS A 103 13.78 -15.18 32.94
C LYS A 103 14.64 -15.24 34.21
N THR A 104 15.59 -14.33 34.36
CA THR A 104 16.62 -14.38 35.42
C THR A 104 16.24 -13.58 36.66
N TYR A 105 15.60 -12.42 36.51
CA TYR A 105 15.34 -11.48 37.59
C TYR A 105 13.98 -11.73 38.29
N PRO A 106 12.82 -11.74 37.60
CA PRO A 106 11.50 -11.97 38.19
C PRO A 106 11.35 -13.30 38.95
N ILE A 107 11.95 -14.36 38.43
CA ILE A 107 11.67 -15.70 38.93
C ILE A 107 12.51 -16.02 40.17
N LYS A 108 13.76 -15.54 40.25
CA LYS A 108 14.71 -15.98 41.28
C LYS A 108 14.31 -15.50 42.68
N SER A 109 13.80 -14.27 42.78
CA SER A 109 13.30 -13.66 44.02
C SER A 109 12.08 -14.40 44.57
N ILE A 110 11.05 -14.55 43.72
CA ILE A 110 9.82 -15.30 44.02
C ILE A 110 10.11 -16.77 44.35
N THR A 111 11.04 -17.39 43.64
CA THR A 111 11.44 -18.80 43.84
C THR A 111 11.96 -19.07 45.24
N ASN A 112 12.81 -18.19 45.77
CA ASN A 112 13.40 -18.41 47.09
C ASN A 112 12.36 -18.23 48.20
N GLN A 113 11.48 -17.23 48.08
CA GLN A 113 10.41 -17.01 49.06
C GLN A 113 9.36 -18.12 49.05
N LEU A 114 8.91 -18.55 47.88
CA LEU A 114 7.92 -19.62 47.77
C LEU A 114 8.45 -20.95 48.25
N LYS A 115 9.77 -21.20 48.14
CA LYS A 115 10.39 -22.37 48.77
C LYS A 115 10.30 -22.29 50.30
N ILE A 116 10.59 -21.13 50.88
CA ILE A 116 10.51 -20.93 52.34
C ILE A 116 9.06 -21.12 52.83
N GLU A 117 8.08 -20.46 52.21
CA GLU A 117 6.67 -20.60 52.61
C GLU A 117 6.11 -22.00 52.37
N ALA A 118 6.57 -22.67 51.31
CA ALA A 118 6.19 -24.05 51.03
C ALA A 118 6.78 -25.04 52.05
N GLU A 119 8.03 -24.84 52.45
CA GLU A 119 8.68 -25.62 53.52
C GLU A 119 7.94 -25.43 54.85
N GLU A 120 7.58 -24.20 55.20
CA GLU A 120 6.77 -23.88 56.40
C GLU A 120 5.38 -24.55 56.37
N GLN A 121 4.82 -24.81 55.19
CA GLN A 121 3.51 -25.42 54.99
C GLN A 121 3.56 -26.93 54.68
N GLY A 122 4.75 -27.55 54.70
CA GLY A 122 4.93 -28.98 54.42
C GLY A 122 4.66 -29.37 52.95
N ILE A 123 4.79 -28.43 52.01
CA ILE A 123 4.60 -28.67 50.58
C ILE A 123 5.88 -29.21 49.95
N GLU A 124 5.76 -30.26 49.12
CA GLU A 124 6.90 -30.86 48.43
C GLU A 124 7.62 -29.87 47.50
N ASN A 125 8.95 -29.78 47.63
CA ASN A 125 9.82 -28.91 46.82
C ASN A 125 9.69 -29.18 45.30
N THR A 126 9.39 -30.41 44.89
CA THR A 126 9.14 -30.76 43.48
C THR A 126 7.95 -30.00 42.89
N LYS A 127 6.87 -29.83 43.65
CA LYS A 127 5.68 -29.08 43.22
C LYS A 127 5.99 -27.60 43.04
N ILE A 128 6.80 -27.02 43.92
CA ILE A 128 7.26 -25.63 43.82
C ILE A 128 8.17 -25.43 42.60
N LYS A 129 9.10 -26.35 42.35
CA LYS A 129 9.95 -26.30 41.14
C LYS A 129 9.14 -26.35 39.85
N THR A 130 8.13 -27.21 39.78
CA THR A 130 7.24 -27.32 38.61
C THR A 130 6.44 -26.03 38.42
N PHE A 131 5.83 -25.51 39.48
CA PHE A 131 5.10 -24.23 39.45
C PHE A 131 5.97 -23.07 38.96
N ILE A 132 7.19 -22.94 39.50
CA ILE A 132 8.13 -21.88 39.11
C ILE A 132 8.46 -21.98 37.62
N LYS A 133 8.68 -23.19 37.12
CA LYS A 133 8.95 -23.44 35.70
C LYS A 133 7.75 -23.06 34.82
N GLU A 134 6.53 -23.40 35.26
CA GLU A 134 5.29 -23.08 34.52
C GLU A 134 5.03 -21.57 34.45
N ILE A 135 5.16 -20.85 35.57
CA ILE A 135 5.06 -19.38 35.59
C ILE A 135 6.12 -18.76 34.67
N THR A 136 7.37 -19.20 34.81
CA THR A 136 8.49 -18.68 34.02
C THR A 136 8.19 -18.77 32.53
N ASN A 137 7.83 -19.96 32.08
CA ASN A 137 7.58 -20.20 30.66
C ASN A 137 6.37 -19.42 30.17
N SER A 138 5.30 -19.35 30.97
CA SER A 138 4.09 -18.62 30.60
C SER A 138 4.33 -17.12 30.47
N VAL A 139 5.08 -16.52 31.40
CA VAL A 139 5.44 -15.09 31.35
C VAL A 139 6.36 -14.81 30.17
N VAL A 140 7.38 -15.64 29.93
CA VAL A 140 8.29 -15.48 28.79
C VAL A 140 7.53 -15.57 27.46
N ASN A 141 6.62 -16.53 27.32
CA ASN A 141 5.81 -16.69 26.12
C ASN A 141 4.89 -15.48 25.88
N LEU A 142 4.22 -14.99 26.93
CA LEU A 142 3.34 -13.82 26.86
C LEU A 142 4.11 -12.56 26.42
N VAL A 143 5.31 -12.34 26.97
CA VAL A 143 6.17 -11.21 26.59
C VAL A 143 6.61 -11.35 25.14
N ALA A 144 6.99 -12.56 24.70
CA ALA A 144 7.37 -12.80 23.31
C ALA A 144 6.22 -12.53 22.34
N GLU A 145 5.01 -12.98 22.66
CA GLU A 145 3.79 -12.75 21.86
C GLU A 145 3.50 -11.26 21.71
N TYR A 146 3.43 -10.50 22.81
CA TYR A 146 3.21 -9.05 22.72
C TYR A 146 4.36 -8.27 22.08
N THR A 147 5.58 -8.82 22.11
CA THR A 147 6.70 -8.23 21.37
C THR A 147 6.49 -8.40 19.87
N ILE A 148 6.14 -9.60 19.41
CA ILE A 148 5.86 -9.87 17.99
C ILE A 148 4.70 -9.00 17.50
N ASP A 149 3.60 -8.95 18.25
CA ASP A 149 2.43 -8.11 17.94
C ASP A 149 2.82 -6.63 17.78
N PHE A 150 3.74 -6.14 18.62
CA PHE A 150 4.22 -4.78 18.52
C PHE A 150 5.10 -4.56 17.29
N GLU A 151 6.06 -5.45 17.00
CA GLU A 151 6.90 -5.31 15.82
C GLU A 151 6.06 -5.36 14.52
N GLU A 152 5.06 -6.24 14.45
CA GLU A 152 4.10 -6.28 13.33
C GLU A 152 3.35 -4.95 13.18
N PHE A 153 2.88 -4.38 14.29
CA PHE A 153 2.20 -3.10 14.28
C PHE A 153 3.10 -1.96 13.77
N ILE A 154 4.36 -1.91 14.22
CA ILE A 154 5.32 -0.88 13.78
C ILE A 154 5.59 -0.99 12.28
N ILE A 155 5.78 -2.21 11.79
CA ILE A 155 5.96 -2.48 10.37
C ILE A 155 4.75 -2.00 9.57
N ASP A 156 3.53 -2.21 10.08
CA ASP A 156 2.30 -1.73 9.44
C ASP A 156 2.21 -0.21 9.40
N GLN A 157 2.64 0.48 10.47
CA GLN A 157 2.67 1.95 10.47
C GLN A 157 3.67 2.50 9.45
N PHE A 158 4.87 1.94 9.39
CA PHE A 158 5.86 2.36 8.40
C PHE A 158 5.47 1.98 6.98
N TYR A 159 4.82 0.84 6.82
CA TYR A 159 4.22 0.43 5.56
C TYR A 159 3.20 1.45 5.05
N GLU A 160 2.23 1.85 5.88
CA GLU A 160 1.26 2.86 5.46
C GLU A 160 1.93 4.20 5.15
N ARG A 161 3.00 4.56 5.88
CA ARG A 161 3.80 5.76 5.59
C ARG A 161 4.44 5.69 4.20
N GLU A 162 5.12 4.60 3.88
CA GLU A 162 5.78 4.42 2.59
C GLU A 162 4.78 4.27 1.44
N ILE A 163 3.61 3.67 1.66
CA ILE A 163 2.54 3.67 0.66
C ILE A 163 2.03 5.08 0.39
N VAL A 164 1.84 5.89 1.44
CA VAL A 164 1.45 7.29 1.27
C VAL A 164 2.54 8.07 0.53
N ARG A 165 3.81 7.80 0.83
CA ARG A 165 4.96 8.40 0.13
C ARG A 165 5.01 7.97 -1.33
N MET A 166 4.96 6.67 -1.65
CA MET A 166 4.87 6.16 -3.02
C MET A 166 3.66 6.74 -3.77
N ARG A 167 2.51 6.86 -3.11
CA ARG A 167 1.34 7.51 -3.72
C ARG A 167 1.56 9.00 -4.00
N THR A 168 2.35 9.67 -3.17
CA THR A 168 2.60 11.11 -3.26
C THR A 168 3.73 11.45 -4.23
N ASP A 169 4.81 10.66 -4.24
CA ASP A 169 6.02 10.94 -5.01
C ASP A 169 6.02 10.17 -6.34
N LEU A 170 5.62 8.90 -6.36
CA LEU A 170 5.60 8.12 -7.61
C LEU A 170 4.29 8.28 -8.40
N LEU A 171 3.13 8.25 -7.74
CA LEU A 171 1.84 8.20 -8.44
C LEU A 171 1.28 9.59 -8.78
N LEU A 172 1.56 10.63 -8.00
CA LEU A 172 1.14 12.01 -8.34
C LEU A 172 2.07 12.65 -9.37
N ASP A 173 3.40 12.46 -9.28
CA ASP A 173 4.33 13.01 -10.27
C ASP A 173 4.16 12.35 -11.65
N ASN A 174 3.67 11.10 -11.69
CA ASN A 174 3.27 10.41 -12.91
C ASN A 174 1.75 10.49 -13.20
N HIS A 175 0.99 11.28 -12.43
CA HIS A 175 -0.42 11.53 -12.72
C HIS A 175 -0.63 12.22 -14.10
N PRO A 176 0.25 13.14 -14.56
CA PRO A 176 0.20 13.61 -15.93
C PRO A 176 0.36 12.46 -16.94
N LEU A 177 1.23 11.47 -16.68
CA LEU A 177 1.38 10.29 -17.53
C LEU A 177 0.11 9.43 -17.56
N ARG A 178 -0.58 9.29 -16.43
CA ARG A 178 -1.90 8.64 -16.35
C ARG A 178 -2.94 9.37 -17.22
N LEU A 179 -2.95 10.70 -17.19
CA LEU A 179 -3.88 11.53 -17.97
C LEU A 179 -3.56 11.57 -19.47
N ILE A 180 -2.27 11.54 -19.83
CA ILE A 180 -1.79 11.66 -21.21
C ILE A 180 -1.75 10.28 -21.91
N ASN A 181 -1.36 9.22 -21.20
CA ASN A 181 -1.20 7.88 -21.76
C ASN A 181 -1.36 6.79 -20.70
N GLN A 182 -2.62 6.43 -20.42
CA GLN A 182 -3.00 5.40 -19.45
C GLN A 182 -2.26 4.07 -19.64
N HIS A 183 -2.08 3.58 -20.87
CA HIS A 183 -1.34 2.33 -21.11
C HIS A 183 0.14 2.40 -20.72
N LYS A 184 0.81 3.55 -20.91
CA LYS A 184 2.19 3.72 -20.42
C LYS A 184 2.25 3.78 -18.90
N TYR A 185 1.23 4.37 -18.27
CA TYR A 185 1.11 4.38 -16.81
C TYR A 185 0.83 2.98 -16.22
N GLU A 186 -0.03 2.18 -16.87
CA GLU A 186 -0.25 0.78 -16.52
C GLU A 186 1.02 -0.07 -16.70
N GLY A 187 1.75 0.15 -17.81
CA GLY A 187 3.05 -0.49 -18.05
C GLY A 187 4.09 -0.12 -16.99
N TYR A 188 4.11 1.15 -16.56
CA TYR A 188 4.95 1.62 -15.46
C TYR A 188 4.60 0.94 -14.12
N LEU A 189 3.30 0.87 -13.75
CA LEU A 189 2.87 0.17 -12.54
C LEU A 189 3.24 -1.32 -12.57
N MET A 190 3.12 -1.95 -13.74
CA MET A 190 3.50 -3.35 -13.95
C MET A 190 5.01 -3.58 -13.78
N LEU A 191 5.85 -2.66 -14.29
CA LEU A 191 7.29 -2.71 -14.09
C LEU A 191 7.68 -2.50 -12.62
N LEU A 192 7.00 -1.59 -11.92
CA LEU A 192 7.21 -1.35 -10.50
C LEU A 192 6.90 -2.60 -9.66
N TYR A 193 5.76 -3.24 -9.96
CA TYR A 193 5.36 -4.50 -9.35
C TYR A 193 6.41 -5.60 -9.57
N LYS A 194 6.89 -5.77 -10.81
CA LYS A 194 7.92 -6.75 -11.15
C LYS A 194 9.23 -6.47 -10.42
N GLY A 195 9.65 -5.20 -10.33
CA GLY A 195 10.87 -4.81 -9.64
C GLY A 195 10.84 -5.10 -8.13
N ILE A 196 9.75 -4.74 -7.45
CA ILE A 196 9.58 -5.01 -6.01
C ILE A 196 9.49 -6.51 -5.72
N LYS A 197 8.81 -7.27 -6.59
CA LYS A 197 8.72 -8.73 -6.47
C LYS A 197 10.08 -9.40 -6.66
N ALA A 198 10.86 -8.96 -7.65
CA ALA A 198 12.22 -9.46 -7.88
C ALA A 198 13.14 -9.16 -6.69
N PHE A 199 13.13 -7.91 -6.21
CA PHE A 199 13.89 -7.51 -5.03
C PHE A 199 13.53 -8.36 -3.80
N PHE A 200 12.25 -8.63 -3.56
CA PHE A 200 11.82 -9.49 -2.45
C PHE A 200 12.33 -10.93 -2.58
N GLN A 201 12.35 -11.50 -3.78
CA GLN A 201 12.89 -12.85 -4.01
C GLN A 201 14.40 -12.90 -3.76
N ASP A 202 15.14 -11.90 -4.25
CA ASP A 202 16.59 -11.81 -4.03
C ASP A 202 16.92 -11.61 -2.54
N PHE A 203 16.15 -10.76 -1.86
CA PHE A 203 16.23 -10.54 -0.42
C PHE A 203 16.01 -11.84 0.37
N LYS A 204 15.02 -12.65 -0.02
CA LYS A 204 14.70 -13.93 0.60
C LYS A 204 15.83 -14.96 0.46
N LEU A 205 16.59 -14.91 -0.65
CA LEU A 205 17.73 -15.79 -0.88
C LEU A 205 18.98 -15.37 -0.09
N PHE A 206 19.09 -14.09 0.26
CA PHE A 206 20.28 -13.53 0.90
C PHE A 206 20.23 -13.60 2.44
N ILE A 207 19.06 -13.78 3.04
CA ILE A 207 18.86 -13.61 4.48
C ILE A 207 18.52 -14.93 5.14
N ASN A 208 19.01 -15.10 6.38
CA ASN A 208 18.70 -16.27 7.19
C ASN A 208 17.20 -16.33 7.54
N THR A 209 16.50 -17.27 6.93
CA THR A 209 15.04 -17.46 7.03
C THR A 209 14.57 -17.96 8.39
N ASP A 210 15.47 -18.45 9.23
CA ASP A 210 15.14 -19.01 10.55
C ASP A 210 14.96 -17.92 11.63
N SER A 211 15.20 -16.65 11.27
CA SER A 211 15.00 -15.52 12.18
C SER A 211 13.52 -15.13 12.28
N PRO A 212 12.95 -14.91 13.48
CA PRO A 212 11.60 -14.34 13.62
C PRO A 212 11.47 -12.96 12.95
N TYR A 213 12.58 -12.23 12.76
CA TYR A 213 12.59 -10.97 12.02
C TYR A 213 12.47 -11.14 10.50
N PHE A 214 12.86 -12.30 9.97
CA PHE A 214 12.60 -12.62 8.57
C PHE A 214 11.09 -12.71 8.31
N GLN A 215 10.31 -13.31 9.23
CA GLN A 215 8.85 -13.38 9.11
C GLN A 215 8.20 -11.98 9.12
N LEU A 216 8.74 -11.07 9.93
CA LEU A 216 8.30 -9.68 10.01
C LEU A 216 8.57 -8.90 8.71
N ILE A 217 9.80 -8.96 8.19
CA ILE A 217 10.14 -8.29 6.92
C ILE A 217 9.41 -8.94 5.75
N GLU A 218 9.26 -10.27 5.75
CA GLU A 218 8.46 -10.99 4.76
C GLU A 218 7.00 -10.52 4.79
N THR A 219 6.43 -10.27 5.97
CA THR A 219 5.07 -9.74 6.12
C THR A 219 4.93 -8.33 5.53
N PHE A 220 5.92 -7.45 5.74
CA PHE A 220 5.98 -6.14 5.08
C PHE A 220 5.94 -6.26 3.55
N PHE A 221 6.83 -7.08 2.97
CA PHE A 221 6.89 -7.24 1.52
C PHE A 221 5.62 -7.88 0.96
N LYS A 222 5.03 -8.86 1.64
CA LYS A 222 3.73 -9.45 1.26
C LYS A 222 2.64 -8.39 1.22
N LYS A 223 2.53 -7.53 2.26
CA LYS A 223 1.55 -6.42 2.31
C LYS A 223 1.79 -5.42 1.18
N LEU A 224 3.05 -5.07 0.91
CA LEU A 224 3.45 -4.18 -0.19
C LEU A 224 3.06 -4.72 -1.57
N ILE A 225 3.42 -5.97 -1.85
CA ILE A 225 3.09 -6.66 -3.11
C ILE A 225 1.57 -6.68 -3.30
N LEU A 226 0.79 -7.11 -2.31
CA LEU A 226 -0.68 -7.20 -2.39
C LEU A 226 -1.35 -5.85 -2.70
N LYS A 227 -0.84 -4.73 -2.15
CA LYS A 227 -1.45 -3.41 -2.40
C LYS A 227 -1.06 -2.84 -3.75
N ILE A 228 0.16 -3.10 -4.22
CA ILE A 228 0.56 -2.78 -5.60
C ILE A 228 -0.28 -3.60 -6.58
N GLU A 229 -0.50 -4.90 -6.31
CA GLU A 229 -1.41 -5.74 -7.09
C GLU A 229 -2.83 -5.16 -7.11
N LYS A 230 -3.37 -4.75 -5.97
CA LYS A 230 -4.67 -4.07 -5.92
C LYS A 230 -4.69 -2.80 -6.75
N LEU A 231 -3.65 -1.97 -6.73
CA LEU A 231 -3.57 -0.76 -7.56
C LEU A 231 -3.46 -1.08 -9.07
N VAL A 232 -2.80 -2.17 -9.44
CA VAL A 232 -2.75 -2.70 -10.81
C VAL A 232 -4.12 -3.29 -11.24
N CYS A 233 -4.84 -3.94 -10.32
CA CYS A 233 -6.17 -4.51 -10.56
C CYS A 233 -7.30 -3.45 -10.52
N GLU A 234 -7.16 -2.40 -9.71
CA GLU A 234 -8.10 -1.27 -9.65
C GLU A 234 -7.95 -0.33 -10.84
N SER A 235 -6.74 -0.19 -11.37
CA SER A 235 -6.50 0.56 -12.61
C SER A 235 -7.06 -0.16 -13.84
N SER A 236 -7.17 -1.49 -13.83
CA SER A 236 -7.81 -2.28 -14.89
C SER A 236 -9.33 -2.46 -14.72
N SER A 237 -9.86 -2.41 -13.49
CA SER A 237 -11.31 -2.51 -13.24
C SER A 237 -12.07 -1.19 -13.37
N LYS A 238 -11.41 -0.02 -13.22
CA LYS A 238 -12.02 1.29 -13.53
C LYS A 238 -12.13 1.58 -15.03
N THR A 239 -11.38 0.88 -15.87
CA THR A 239 -11.53 0.90 -17.34
C THR A 239 -12.62 -0.06 -17.81
N ASN A 240 -12.89 -1.14 -17.08
CA ASN A 240 -13.78 -2.21 -17.54
C ASN A 240 -15.27 -2.06 -17.17
N SER A 241 -15.64 -1.16 -16.25
CA SER A 241 -17.05 -1.03 -15.80
C SER A 241 -17.87 0.05 -16.53
N VAL A 242 -17.24 1.03 -17.16
CA VAL A 242 -17.96 2.07 -17.94
C VAL A 242 -17.92 1.80 -19.45
N GLU A 243 -16.89 1.15 -19.98
CA GLU A 243 -16.77 0.91 -21.44
C GLU A 243 -17.68 -0.22 -21.95
N ASN A 244 -17.95 -1.27 -21.16
CA ASN A 244 -18.60 -2.48 -21.69
C ASN A 244 -20.13 -2.43 -21.81
N GLN A 245 -20.82 -1.45 -21.22
CA GLN A 245 -22.27 -1.29 -21.41
C GLN A 245 -22.62 -0.33 -22.56
N HIS A 246 -21.74 0.61 -22.92
CA HIS A 246 -21.96 1.52 -24.06
C HIS A 246 -21.58 0.88 -25.41
N LEU A 247 -20.53 0.05 -25.45
CA LEU A 247 -20.00 -0.55 -26.69
C LEU A 247 -20.97 -1.48 -27.43
N LYS A 248 -22.00 -2.02 -26.78
CA LYS A 248 -23.03 -2.85 -27.46
C LYS A 248 -24.20 -2.06 -28.04
N LYS A 249 -24.46 -0.82 -27.59
CA LYS A 249 -25.56 0.02 -28.11
C LYS A 249 -25.14 0.87 -29.31
N ASP A 250 -23.88 1.33 -29.36
CA ASP A 250 -23.44 2.34 -30.35
C ASP A 250 -22.95 1.77 -31.70
N LYS A 251 -22.63 0.46 -31.80
CA LYS A 251 -22.29 -0.16 -33.10
C LYS A 251 -23.44 -0.12 -34.11
N ALA A 252 -24.70 -0.01 -33.64
CA ALA A 252 -25.88 -0.02 -34.49
C ALA A 252 -26.32 1.37 -34.98
N ASN A 253 -25.78 2.47 -34.43
CA ASN A 253 -26.36 3.81 -34.60
C ASN A 253 -25.30 4.92 -34.81
N PHE A 254 -24.37 4.71 -35.74
CA PHE A 254 -23.36 5.71 -36.13
C PHE A 254 -23.74 6.42 -37.45
N PRO A 255 -23.27 7.65 -37.71
CA PRO A 255 -23.66 8.42 -38.89
C PRO A 255 -23.00 7.89 -40.17
N THR A 256 -23.60 6.84 -40.75
CA THR A 256 -23.16 6.15 -41.98
C THR A 256 -23.13 7.05 -43.22
N HIS A 257 -23.89 8.15 -43.21
CA HIS A 257 -23.85 9.16 -44.26
C HIS A 257 -22.60 10.07 -44.17
N ILE A 258 -21.88 10.05 -43.05
CA ILE A 258 -20.65 10.80 -42.82
C ILE A 258 -19.42 9.89 -42.88
N PHE A 259 -19.46 8.73 -42.22
CA PHE A 259 -18.32 7.82 -42.06
C PHE A 259 -18.51 6.53 -42.83
N LYS A 260 -17.40 5.99 -43.33
CA LYS A 260 -17.38 4.73 -44.08
C LYS A 260 -17.86 3.54 -43.26
N ASP A 261 -17.39 3.43 -42.02
CA ASP A 261 -17.68 2.35 -41.08
C ASP A 261 -17.60 2.88 -39.64
N TYR A 262 -18.02 2.05 -38.68
CA TYR A 262 -17.99 2.41 -37.27
C TYR A 262 -16.56 2.71 -36.79
N ASP A 263 -15.57 2.01 -37.33
CA ASP A 263 -14.16 2.18 -36.95
C ASP A 263 -13.63 3.56 -37.38
N ALA A 264 -14.05 4.05 -38.56
CA ALA A 264 -13.79 5.40 -39.01
C ALA A 264 -14.48 6.46 -38.13
N TYR A 265 -15.74 6.20 -37.72
CA TYR A 265 -16.45 7.08 -36.78
C TYR A 265 -15.76 7.13 -35.42
N GLU A 266 -15.39 5.97 -34.86
CA GLU A 266 -14.70 5.86 -33.57
C GLU A 266 -13.32 6.52 -33.62
N LEU A 267 -12.57 6.33 -34.72
CA LEU A 267 -11.29 7.00 -34.94
C LEU A 267 -11.45 8.52 -34.90
N PHE A 268 -12.43 9.04 -35.64
CA PHE A 268 -12.69 10.47 -35.69
C PHE A 268 -13.10 11.02 -34.33
N GLN A 269 -13.98 10.35 -33.58
CA GLN A 269 -14.39 10.81 -32.24
C GLN A 269 -13.21 10.82 -31.25
N LYS A 270 -12.32 9.82 -31.31
CA LYS A 270 -11.09 9.80 -30.50
C LYS A 270 -10.13 10.94 -30.85
N LEU A 271 -10.05 11.31 -32.12
CA LEU A 271 -9.26 12.47 -32.57
C LEU A 271 -9.92 13.79 -32.14
N ALA A 272 -11.24 13.93 -32.35
CA ALA A 272 -12.01 15.14 -32.08
C ALA A 272 -12.07 15.50 -30.59
N SER A 273 -12.26 14.51 -29.71
CA SER A 273 -12.26 14.69 -28.25
C SER A 273 -10.95 15.26 -27.68
N LYS A 274 -9.85 15.15 -28.42
CA LYS A 274 -8.52 15.66 -28.04
C LYS A 274 -8.13 16.93 -28.78
N ALA A 275 -8.96 17.40 -29.71
CA ALA A 275 -8.73 18.66 -30.38
C ALA A 275 -8.97 19.82 -29.42
N THR A 276 -8.13 20.84 -29.51
CA THR A 276 -8.19 22.07 -28.72
C THR A 276 -8.77 23.24 -29.52
N ASN A 277 -8.81 23.11 -30.84
CA ASN A 277 -9.23 24.18 -31.75
C ASN A 277 -9.82 23.63 -33.06
N GLN A 278 -10.52 24.48 -33.81
CA GLN A 278 -11.12 24.13 -35.09
C GLN A 278 -10.12 23.72 -36.18
N ASP A 279 -8.87 24.20 -36.12
CA ASP A 279 -7.83 23.86 -37.11
C ASP A 279 -7.35 22.40 -36.93
N GLU A 280 -7.46 21.83 -35.73
CA GLU A 280 -7.17 20.41 -35.47
C GLU A 280 -8.31 19.52 -35.97
N ILE A 281 -9.56 19.88 -35.69
CA ILE A 281 -10.72 19.17 -36.25
C ILE A 281 -10.70 19.23 -37.78
N GLY A 282 -10.42 20.40 -38.35
CA GLY A 282 -10.27 20.58 -39.79
C GLY A 282 -9.14 19.72 -40.36
N PHE A 283 -8.02 19.58 -39.64
CA PHE A 283 -6.91 18.72 -40.07
C PHE A 283 -7.34 17.25 -40.12
N TYR A 284 -8.01 16.75 -39.08
CA TYR A 284 -8.50 15.36 -39.06
C TYR A 284 -9.54 15.10 -40.14
N PHE A 285 -10.46 16.04 -40.38
CA PHE A 285 -11.42 15.95 -41.47
C PHE A 285 -10.70 15.82 -42.82
N ARG A 286 -9.74 16.71 -43.12
CA ARG A 286 -9.02 16.67 -44.41
C ARG A 286 -8.17 15.41 -44.55
N GLN A 287 -7.52 14.97 -43.48
CA GLN A 287 -6.75 13.73 -43.48
C GLN A 287 -7.64 12.53 -43.81
N MET A 288 -8.79 12.40 -43.13
CA MET A 288 -9.70 11.26 -43.28
C MET A 288 -10.58 11.30 -44.54
N SER A 289 -10.84 12.47 -45.13
CA SER A 289 -11.68 12.64 -46.33
C SER A 289 -10.90 12.83 -47.64
N GLU A 290 -9.63 13.24 -47.56
CA GLU A 290 -8.81 13.55 -48.76
C GLU A 290 -7.52 12.74 -48.87
N LYS A 291 -6.91 12.31 -47.75
CA LYS A 291 -5.59 11.63 -47.76
C LYS A 291 -5.65 10.13 -47.50
N GLU A 292 -6.58 9.69 -46.67
CA GLU A 292 -6.79 8.25 -46.43
C GLU A 292 -7.28 7.52 -47.69
N THR A 293 -6.74 6.33 -47.91
CA THR A 293 -7.12 5.44 -49.02
C THR A 293 -7.37 4.03 -48.47
N PRO A 294 -8.62 3.53 -48.42
CA PRO A 294 -9.86 4.22 -48.80
C PRO A 294 -10.23 5.37 -47.84
N LYS A 295 -11.02 6.34 -48.34
CA LYS A 295 -11.51 7.46 -47.53
C LYS A 295 -12.33 6.97 -46.34
N LEU A 296 -12.08 7.54 -45.17
CA LEU A 296 -12.74 7.19 -43.92
C LEU A 296 -13.95 8.08 -43.64
N ILE A 297 -13.91 9.34 -44.12
CA ILE A 297 -15.05 10.26 -44.16
C ILE A 297 -15.52 10.40 -45.60
N LEU A 298 -16.80 10.13 -45.83
CA LEU A 298 -17.44 10.13 -47.15
C LEU A 298 -18.15 11.45 -47.45
N ALA A 299 -18.57 12.19 -46.42
CA ALA A 299 -19.29 13.44 -46.57
C ALA A 299 -18.42 14.58 -47.11
N LYS A 300 -19.05 15.46 -47.90
CA LYS A 300 -18.47 16.76 -48.29
C LYS A 300 -18.46 17.71 -47.10
N GLU A 301 -17.57 18.69 -47.12
CA GLU A 301 -17.31 19.62 -46.01
C GLU A 301 -18.58 20.23 -45.40
N THR A 302 -19.52 20.69 -46.22
CA THR A 302 -20.78 21.28 -45.73
C THR A 302 -21.59 20.29 -44.91
N ALA A 303 -21.79 19.07 -45.41
CA ALA A 303 -22.56 18.03 -44.71
C ALA A 303 -21.84 17.58 -43.43
N PHE A 304 -20.51 17.42 -43.50
CA PHE A 304 -19.70 17.08 -42.33
C PHE A 304 -19.78 18.17 -41.25
N ARG A 305 -19.69 19.45 -41.62
CA ARG A 305 -19.76 20.56 -40.66
C ARG A 305 -21.13 20.68 -40.00
N THR A 306 -22.21 20.58 -40.78
CA THR A 306 -23.58 20.59 -40.25
C THR A 306 -23.74 19.50 -39.21
N TRP A 307 -23.39 18.26 -39.57
CA TRP A 307 -23.38 17.15 -38.64
C TRP A 307 -22.49 17.42 -37.41
N PHE A 308 -21.27 17.93 -37.61
CA PHE A 308 -20.35 18.15 -36.50
C PHE A 308 -20.86 19.19 -35.49
N ASN A 309 -21.41 20.30 -35.97
CA ASN A 309 -21.88 21.38 -35.11
C ASN A 309 -23.24 21.07 -34.45
N GLU A 310 -24.12 20.33 -35.13
CA GLU A 310 -25.51 20.12 -34.69
C GLU A 310 -25.70 18.78 -33.97
N GLU A 311 -24.97 17.73 -34.35
CA GLU A 311 -25.24 16.36 -33.94
C GLU A 311 -24.09 15.67 -33.20
N SER A 312 -22.83 16.08 -33.40
CA SER A 312 -21.68 15.32 -32.88
C SER A 312 -21.46 15.42 -31.37
N GLY A 313 -22.08 16.40 -30.70
CA GLY A 313 -21.90 16.66 -29.25
C GLY A 313 -20.54 17.27 -28.86
N ASN A 314 -19.68 17.62 -29.83
CA ASN A 314 -18.39 18.26 -29.57
C ASN A 314 -18.56 19.75 -29.23
N LYS A 315 -17.70 20.26 -28.34
CA LYS A 315 -17.76 21.66 -27.85
C LYS A 315 -17.12 22.70 -28.78
N ILE A 316 -16.39 22.25 -29.80
CA ILE A 316 -15.71 23.12 -30.76
C ILE A 316 -16.68 23.38 -31.90
N GLU A 317 -16.93 24.65 -32.22
CA GLU A 317 -17.70 25.02 -33.40
C GLU A 317 -16.80 25.17 -34.62
N LEU A 318 -17.15 24.50 -35.71
CA LEU A 318 -16.46 24.63 -36.99
C LEU A 318 -16.99 25.83 -37.76
N LYS A 319 -16.14 26.84 -37.95
CA LYS A 319 -16.46 28.04 -38.74
C LYS A 319 -16.35 27.77 -40.25
N ASN A 320 -16.97 28.65 -41.02
CA ASN A 320 -17.08 28.52 -42.47
C ASN A 320 -16.04 29.40 -43.20
N PRO A 321 -15.27 28.90 -44.20
CA PRO A 321 -15.00 27.48 -44.52
C PRO A 321 -13.83 26.88 -43.72
N ILE A 322 -13.79 25.54 -43.60
CA ILE A 322 -12.65 24.81 -43.03
C ILE A 322 -11.45 25.02 -43.95
N LYS A 323 -10.28 25.38 -43.38
CA LYS A 323 -9.05 25.59 -44.16
C LYS A 323 -8.77 24.39 -45.09
N THR A 324 -8.35 24.68 -46.32
CA THR A 324 -7.95 23.66 -47.30
C THR A 324 -6.74 22.88 -46.81
N TRP A 325 -6.50 21.69 -47.36
CA TRP A 325 -5.34 20.87 -46.99
C TRP A 325 -4.03 21.67 -47.02
N ASP A 326 -3.80 22.46 -48.07
CA ASP A 326 -2.58 23.24 -48.22
C ASP A 326 -2.39 24.33 -47.17
N ARG A 327 -3.48 24.81 -46.57
CA ARG A 327 -3.47 25.86 -45.53
C ARG A 327 -3.49 25.29 -44.10
N ILE A 328 -3.76 24.00 -43.95
CA ILE A 328 -3.88 23.33 -42.65
C ILE A 328 -2.75 22.32 -42.39
N LYS A 329 -2.07 21.86 -43.45
CA LYS A 329 -0.81 21.10 -43.38
C LYS A 329 0.32 22.01 -42.87
N GLY A 330 1.22 21.47 -42.05
CA GLY A 330 2.43 22.21 -41.67
C GLY A 330 2.96 21.97 -40.25
N GLN A 331 2.24 21.25 -39.39
CA GLN A 331 2.76 20.86 -38.08
C GLN A 331 3.02 19.34 -38.03
N PRO A 332 4.28 18.89 -38.05
CA PRO A 332 4.65 17.46 -37.98
C PRO A 332 3.99 16.71 -36.79
N GLN A 333 3.77 17.43 -35.69
CA GLN A 333 3.13 16.92 -34.48
C GLN A 333 1.68 16.44 -34.70
N LYS A 334 0.94 17.06 -35.63
CA LYS A 334 -0.44 16.68 -35.95
C LYS A 334 -0.51 15.35 -36.71
N TYR A 335 0.49 15.07 -37.55
CA TYR A 335 0.62 13.78 -38.26
C TYR A 335 0.99 12.66 -37.30
N LEU A 336 2.02 12.86 -36.48
CA LEU A 336 2.44 11.89 -35.46
C LEU A 336 1.29 11.54 -34.51
N PHE A 337 0.51 12.53 -34.08
CA PHE A 337 -0.64 12.29 -33.23
C PHE A 337 -1.75 11.50 -33.95
N TYR A 338 -2.06 11.86 -35.20
CA TYR A 338 -3.04 11.14 -36.01
C TYR A 338 -2.65 9.66 -36.19
N ASP A 339 -1.41 9.40 -36.59
CA ASP A 339 -0.89 8.04 -36.82
C ASP A 339 -0.90 7.21 -35.53
N LEU A 340 -0.50 7.79 -34.40
CA LEU A 340 -0.53 7.12 -33.08
C LEU A 340 -1.95 6.72 -32.66
N ILE A 341 -2.96 7.57 -32.92
CA ILE A 341 -4.35 7.25 -32.57
C ILE A 341 -4.91 6.22 -33.55
N LYS A 342 -4.55 6.30 -34.83
CA LYS A 342 -4.93 5.34 -35.86
C LYS A 342 -4.38 3.94 -35.56
N GLU A 343 -3.08 3.81 -35.26
CA GLU A 343 -2.45 2.54 -34.87
C GLU A 343 -3.14 1.90 -33.66
N LYS A 344 -3.41 2.69 -32.63
CA LYS A 344 -4.15 2.22 -31.44
C LYS A 344 -5.56 1.74 -31.76
N ASN A 345 -6.20 2.29 -32.79
CA ASN A 345 -7.54 1.88 -33.21
C ASN A 345 -7.51 0.57 -34.04
N SER A 346 -6.49 0.40 -34.89
CA SER A 346 -6.31 -0.80 -35.73
C SER A 346 -5.94 -2.06 -34.94
N VAL A 347 -5.23 -1.92 -33.82
CA VAL A 347 -4.77 -3.07 -33.00
C VAL A 347 -5.94 -3.79 -32.30
N LYS A 348 -7.10 -3.16 -32.11
CA LYS A 348 -8.29 -3.83 -31.56
C LYS A 348 -8.96 -4.81 -32.54
N THR A 349 -8.67 -4.73 -33.84
CA THR A 349 -9.36 -5.51 -34.88
C THR A 349 -8.59 -6.76 -35.34
N THR A 350 -7.36 -6.96 -34.86
CA THR A 350 -6.50 -8.08 -35.28
C THR A 350 -6.25 -9.04 -34.11
N MET A 351 -7.31 -9.65 -33.59
CA MET A 351 -7.20 -10.93 -32.89
C MET A 351 -8.18 -11.90 -33.56
N VAL A 352 -7.65 -12.62 -34.56
CA VAL A 352 -8.16 -13.93 -35.02
C VAL A 352 -7.06 -14.93 -34.74
#